data_AF-A0A4S8RQ77-F1
#
_entry.id   AF-A0A4S8RQ77-F1
#
_cell.length_a   1.000
_cell.length_b   1.000
_cell.length_c   1.000
_cell.angle_alpha   90.00
_cell.angle_beta   90.00
_cell.angle_gamma   90.00
#
_symmetry.space_group_name_H-M   'P 1'
#
loop_
_entity.id
_entity.type
_entity.pdbx_description
1 polymer ?
#
loop_
_entity_poly.entity_id
_entity_poly.type
_entity_poly.pdbx_seq_one_letter_code
_entity_poly.pdbx_strand_id
1 'polypeptide(L)'
;MEKDYLKYYHPKFLIGMVILGFALIYLANQSFGWSVSIFSFLTILITVITRYLWKYAPFKWLFWVDDFSGRYEGKLIYQFQDDNGKIQTGELEHVKIVTQTGSNINVSSFTKKIDGSLSSPSTNKGMYVEHTQDGQHYNLIYNYLNEGSSEQGFPPHHGTEVVKFIKDGDNKRLSGGYYTNRSPFQTKGEFKDLKWVSNNKKHDF
;
A
#
# COMPACT_ATOMS: atom_id res chain seq x y z
N MET A 1 -5.37 -6.48 14.60
CA MET A 1 -5.26 -5.03 14.31
C MET A 1 -6.64 -4.49 14.06
N GLU A 2 -7.02 -3.48 14.81
CA GLU A 2 -8.24 -2.72 14.58
C GLU A 2 -8.17 -2.10 13.18
N LYS A 3 -9.25 -2.25 12.39
CA LYS A 3 -9.31 -1.68 11.04
C LYS A 3 -9.70 -0.21 11.20
N ASP A 4 -8.72 0.67 11.05
CA ASP A 4 -8.98 2.11 11.01
C ASP A 4 -9.63 2.49 9.66
N TYR A 5 -10.96 2.44 9.62
CA TYR A 5 -11.75 2.68 8.41
C TYR A 5 -11.67 4.12 7.90
N LEU A 6 -11.25 5.07 8.73
CA LEU A 6 -11.26 6.50 8.40
C LEU A 6 -9.87 7.12 8.29
N LYS A 7 -8.81 6.33 8.49
CA LYS A 7 -7.39 6.74 8.51
C LYS A 7 -6.98 7.76 7.45
N TYR A 8 -7.44 7.59 6.21
CA TYR A 8 -7.00 8.42 5.08
C TYR A 8 -7.99 9.52 4.69
N TYR A 9 -9.10 9.66 5.41
CA TYR A 9 -10.07 10.73 5.17
C TYR A 9 -9.57 12.07 5.71
N HIS A 10 -9.90 13.14 5.01
CA HIS A 10 -9.90 14.48 5.58
C HIS A 10 -11.13 14.66 6.50
N PRO A 11 -10.94 14.90 7.81
CA PRO A 11 -12.07 14.99 8.75
C PRO A 11 -13.11 16.05 8.36
N LYS A 12 -12.67 17.20 7.83
CA LYS A 12 -13.55 18.30 7.40
C LYS A 12 -14.55 17.88 6.32
N PHE A 13 -14.13 17.05 5.37
CA PHE A 13 -15.01 16.61 4.29
C PHE A 13 -15.96 15.52 4.76
N LEU A 14 -15.53 14.66 5.68
CA LEU A 14 -16.39 13.65 6.28
C LEU A 14 -17.54 14.32 7.06
N ILE A 15 -17.23 15.33 7.88
CA ILE A 15 -18.24 16.10 8.63
C ILE A 15 -19.23 16.78 7.66
N GLY A 16 -18.71 17.45 6.61
CA GLY A 16 -19.55 18.08 5.60
C GLY A 16 -20.49 17.10 4.89
N MET A 17 -20.00 15.89 4.57
CA MET A 17 -20.80 14.83 3.96
C MET A 17 -21.90 14.32 4.89
N VAL A 18 -21.62 14.20 6.20
CA VAL A 18 -22.64 13.83 7.19
C VAL A 18 -23.73 14.89 7.26
N ILE A 19 -23.37 16.17 7.39
CA ILE A 19 -24.32 17.30 7.42
C ILE A 19 -25.19 17.32 6.15
N LEU A 20 -24.56 17.17 4.99
CA LEU A 20 -25.28 17.11 3.71
C LEU A 20 -26.23 15.92 3.64
N GLY A 21 -25.81 14.75 4.14
CA GLY A 21 -26.66 13.56 4.24
C GLY A 21 -27.90 13.80 5.12
N PHE A 22 -27.73 14.47 6.26
CA PHE A 22 -28.84 14.88 7.12
C PHE A 22 -29.82 15.81 6.41
N ALA A 23 -29.32 16.85 5.75
CA ALA A 23 -30.15 17.78 5.00
C ALA A 23 -30.95 17.09 3.88
N LEU A 24 -30.30 16.22 3.09
CA LEU A 24 -30.95 15.51 1.99
C LEU A 24 -32.03 14.54 2.47
N ILE A 25 -31.78 13.80 3.55
CA ILE A 25 -32.78 12.86 4.10
C ILE A 25 -33.95 13.62 4.72
N TYR A 26 -33.68 14.72 5.42
CA TYR A 26 -34.74 15.59 5.95
C TYR A 26 -35.65 16.12 4.83
N LEU A 27 -35.06 16.64 3.74
CA LEU A 27 -35.81 17.14 2.59
C LEU A 27 -36.59 16.02 1.88
N ALA A 28 -36.01 14.82 1.76
CA ALA A 28 -36.68 13.67 1.16
C ALA A 28 -37.87 13.19 2.01
N ASN A 29 -37.74 13.20 3.34
CA ASN A 29 -38.84 12.89 4.25
C ASN A 29 -40.00 13.89 4.08
N GLN A 30 -39.69 15.20 4.06
CA GLN A 30 -40.71 16.25 3.86
C GLN A 30 -41.39 16.17 2.48
N SER A 31 -40.64 15.85 1.42
CA SER A 31 -41.18 15.86 0.05
C SER A 31 -41.91 14.57 -0.32
N PHE A 32 -41.45 13.42 0.17
CA PHE A 32 -41.91 12.09 -0.28
C PHE A 32 -42.45 11.20 0.85
N GLY A 33 -42.41 11.65 2.11
CA GLY A 33 -42.84 10.85 3.27
C GLY A 33 -41.92 9.67 3.60
N TRP A 34 -40.71 9.63 3.04
CA TRP A 34 -39.79 8.51 3.25
C TRP A 34 -39.15 8.56 4.64
N SER A 35 -39.21 7.44 5.37
CA SER A 35 -38.47 7.24 6.63
C SER A 35 -37.32 6.27 6.38
N VAL A 36 -36.15 6.81 6.03
CA VAL A 36 -34.91 6.04 5.86
C VAL A 36 -33.99 6.33 7.04
N SER A 37 -33.42 5.28 7.63
CA SER A 37 -32.38 5.43 8.64
C SER A 37 -31.15 6.10 8.02
N ILE A 38 -30.81 7.27 8.54
CA ILE A 38 -29.64 8.03 8.09
C ILE A 38 -28.33 7.29 8.30
N PHE A 39 -28.21 6.57 9.42
CA PHE A 39 -27.01 5.80 9.71
C PHE A 39 -26.83 4.66 8.71
N SER A 40 -27.92 3.99 8.31
CA SER A 40 -27.87 2.94 7.29
C SER A 40 -27.45 3.50 5.93
N PHE A 41 -28.05 4.62 5.51
CA PHE A 41 -27.70 5.29 4.26
C PHE A 41 -26.24 5.74 4.24
N LEU A 42 -25.78 6.43 5.28
CA LEU A 42 -24.40 6.91 5.38
C LEU A 42 -23.40 5.75 5.41
N THR A 43 -23.71 4.66 6.11
CA THR A 43 -22.82 3.48 6.17
C THR A 43 -22.64 2.86 4.79
N ILE A 44 -23.73 2.70 4.02
CA ILE A 44 -23.67 2.18 2.66
C ILE A 44 -22.88 3.14 1.76
N LEU A 45 -23.18 4.44 1.82
CA LEU A 45 -22.52 5.46 1.01
C LEU A 45 -21.00 5.49 1.27
N ILE A 46 -20.59 5.56 2.55
CA ILE A 46 -19.18 5.54 2.95
C ILE A 46 -18.53 4.26 2.45
N THR A 47 -19.15 3.09 2.66
CA THR A 47 -18.61 1.80 2.21
C THR A 47 -18.37 1.76 0.71
N VAL A 48 -19.33 2.24 -0.09
CA VAL A 48 -19.21 2.31 -1.56
C VAL A 48 -18.08 3.24 -1.97
N ILE A 49 -18.00 4.43 -1.35
CA ILE A 49 -16.94 5.40 -1.61
C ILE A 49 -15.58 4.78 -1.28
N THR A 50 -15.38 4.29 -0.05
CA THR A 50 -14.11 3.73 0.42
C THR A 50 -13.64 2.57 -0.45
N ARG A 51 -14.55 1.66 -0.84
CA ARG A 51 -14.18 0.45 -1.59
C ARG A 51 -13.97 0.70 -3.08
N TYR A 52 -14.80 1.52 -3.71
CA TYR A 52 -14.87 1.58 -5.18
C TYR A 52 -14.60 2.97 -5.77
N LEU A 53 -15.14 4.02 -5.16
CA LEU A 53 -15.13 5.36 -5.79
C LEU A 53 -13.97 6.26 -5.36
N TRP A 54 -13.25 5.88 -4.30
CA TRP A 54 -12.24 6.70 -3.62
C TRP A 54 -11.17 7.33 -4.53
N LYS A 55 -10.82 6.69 -5.66
CA LYS A 55 -9.79 7.18 -6.58
C LYS A 55 -10.30 8.14 -7.66
N TYR A 56 -11.62 8.29 -7.82
CA TYR A 56 -12.23 9.10 -8.87
C TYR A 56 -12.71 10.45 -8.33
N ALA A 57 -12.70 11.50 -9.15
CA ALA A 57 -13.33 12.76 -8.79
C ALA A 57 -14.87 12.58 -8.74
N PRO A 58 -15.58 13.26 -7.83
CA PRO A 58 -15.08 14.18 -6.79
C PRO A 58 -14.58 13.47 -5.53
N PHE A 59 -14.83 12.16 -5.38
CA PHE A 59 -14.58 11.41 -4.15
C PHE A 59 -13.11 11.35 -3.72
N LYS A 60 -12.15 11.43 -4.66
CA LYS A 60 -10.72 11.50 -4.34
C LYS A 60 -10.36 12.67 -3.43
N TRP A 61 -11.13 13.76 -3.47
CA TRP A 61 -10.90 14.93 -2.61
C TRP A 61 -11.23 14.67 -1.14
N LEU A 62 -11.94 13.58 -0.83
CA LEU A 62 -12.22 13.17 0.54
C LEU A 62 -10.96 12.62 1.23
N PHE A 63 -9.94 12.23 0.48
CA PHE A 63 -8.75 11.55 0.96
C PHE A 63 -7.51 12.42 0.82
N TRP A 64 -6.57 12.30 1.77
CA TRP A 64 -5.30 13.02 1.73
C TRP A 64 -4.17 12.24 1.04
N VAL A 65 -4.38 10.95 0.79
CA VAL A 65 -3.45 10.07 0.09
C VAL A 65 -3.76 9.99 -1.40
N ASP A 66 -2.72 9.78 -2.20
CA ASP A 66 -2.83 9.49 -3.62
C ASP A 66 -3.21 8.02 -3.88
N ASP A 67 -3.55 7.70 -5.14
CA ASP A 67 -3.67 6.31 -5.59
C ASP A 67 -2.31 5.70 -5.88
N PHE A 68 -1.80 4.94 -4.92
CA PHE A 68 -0.56 4.15 -5.01
C PHE A 68 -0.78 2.80 -5.72
N SER A 69 -2.02 2.43 -6.04
CA SER A 69 -2.35 1.11 -6.61
C SER A 69 -1.55 0.81 -7.88
N GLY A 70 -1.11 -0.44 -7.98
CA GLY A 70 -0.52 -0.96 -9.20
C GLY A 70 0.54 -2.03 -8.97
N ARG A 71 1.01 -2.59 -10.08
CA ARG A 71 2.17 -3.46 -10.15
C ARG A 71 3.38 -2.64 -10.57
N TYR A 72 4.45 -2.76 -9.79
CA TYR A 72 5.73 -2.09 -9.98
C TYR A 72 6.79 -3.15 -10.21
N GLU A 73 7.60 -2.97 -11.25
CA GLU A 73 8.69 -3.88 -11.59
C GLU A 73 9.99 -3.12 -11.75
N GLY A 74 11.09 -3.75 -11.35
CA GLY A 74 12.41 -3.14 -11.27
C GLY A 74 13.39 -4.12 -10.65
N LYS A 75 14.35 -3.59 -9.89
CA LYS A 75 15.44 -4.40 -9.34
C LYS A 75 15.62 -4.19 -7.84
N LEU A 76 15.99 -5.26 -7.15
CA LEU A 76 16.43 -5.27 -5.76
C LEU A 76 17.94 -5.42 -5.74
N ILE A 77 18.64 -4.41 -5.24
CA ILE A 77 20.07 -4.51 -4.93
C ILE A 77 20.17 -4.90 -3.46
N TYR A 78 20.71 -6.09 -3.18
CA TYR A 78 20.80 -6.61 -1.82
C TYR A 78 22.24 -6.66 -1.35
N GLN A 79 22.41 -6.56 -0.03
CA GLN A 79 23.66 -6.72 0.67
C GLN A 79 23.44 -7.52 1.96
N PHE A 80 24.34 -8.46 2.24
CA PHE A 80 24.40 -9.17 3.51
C PHE A 80 25.85 -9.57 3.85
N GLN A 81 26.08 -9.95 5.09
CA GLN A 81 27.36 -10.49 5.53
C GLN A 81 27.27 -12.02 5.60
N ASP A 82 28.29 -12.71 5.09
CA ASP A 82 28.38 -14.17 5.21
C ASP A 82 29.04 -14.59 6.53
N ASP A 83 29.08 -15.91 6.79
CA ASP A 83 29.66 -16.49 8.01
C ASP A 83 31.16 -16.19 8.20
N ASN A 84 31.86 -15.81 7.12
CA ASN A 84 33.26 -15.39 7.17
C ASN A 84 33.42 -13.89 7.40
N GLY A 85 32.31 -13.18 7.62
CA GLY A 85 32.28 -11.75 7.80
C GLY A 85 32.42 -10.94 6.50
N LYS A 86 32.43 -11.59 5.33
CA LYS A 86 32.58 -10.92 4.04
C LYS A 86 31.23 -10.39 3.55
N ILE A 87 31.26 -9.16 3.04
CA ILE A 87 30.08 -8.53 2.45
C ILE A 87 29.81 -9.16 1.08
N GLN A 88 28.60 -9.68 0.94
CA GLN A 88 28.04 -10.18 -0.30
C GLN A 88 27.03 -9.17 -0.84
N THR A 89 27.05 -8.95 -2.15
CA THR A 89 26.11 -8.07 -2.84
C THR A 89 25.58 -8.76 -4.08
N GLY A 90 24.40 -8.34 -4.54
CA GLY A 90 23.84 -8.82 -5.79
C GLY A 90 22.58 -8.08 -6.18
N GLU A 91 22.03 -8.50 -7.31
CA GLU A 91 20.86 -7.87 -7.93
C GLU A 91 19.85 -8.94 -8.32
N LEU A 92 18.57 -8.70 -8.05
CA LEU A 92 17.46 -9.56 -8.46
C LEU A 92 16.37 -8.73 -9.11
N GLU A 93 15.64 -9.33 -10.05
CA GLU A 93 14.37 -8.75 -10.48
C GLU A 93 13.39 -8.72 -9.32
N HIS A 94 12.69 -7.60 -9.16
CA HIS A 94 11.79 -7.36 -8.05
C HIS A 94 10.44 -6.87 -8.52
N VAL A 95 9.40 -7.43 -7.92
CA VAL A 95 8.01 -7.07 -8.18
C VAL A 95 7.37 -6.60 -6.89
N LYS A 96 6.68 -5.47 -6.97
CA LYS A 96 5.82 -4.94 -5.91
C LYS A 96 4.40 -4.76 -6.41
N ILE A 97 3.45 -5.28 -5.66
CA ILE A 97 2.02 -5.11 -5.91
C ILE A 97 1.44 -4.29 -4.77
N VAL A 98 0.93 -3.11 -5.10
CA VAL A 98 0.23 -2.23 -4.16
C VAL A 98 -1.26 -2.33 -4.40
N THR A 99 -1.99 -2.81 -3.40
CA THR A 99 -3.45 -2.89 -3.39
C THR A 99 -4.01 -1.89 -2.40
N GLN A 100 -4.75 -0.91 -2.90
CA GLN A 100 -5.30 0.17 -2.09
C GLN A 100 -6.82 0.31 -2.23
N THR A 101 -7.45 0.63 -1.10
CA THR A 101 -8.80 1.22 -0.97
C THR A 101 -8.67 2.59 -0.31
N GLY A 102 -9.78 3.32 -0.17
CA GLY A 102 -9.79 4.60 0.56
C GLY A 102 -9.38 4.48 2.04
N SER A 103 -9.30 3.28 2.62
CA SER A 103 -8.98 3.09 4.05
C SER A 103 -7.84 2.10 4.30
N ASN A 104 -7.31 1.44 3.27
CA ASN A 104 -6.30 0.41 3.45
C ASN A 104 -5.29 0.42 2.30
N ILE A 105 -4.02 0.21 2.63
CA ILE A 105 -2.94 0.01 1.67
C ILE A 105 -2.22 -1.28 2.07
N ASN A 106 -2.25 -2.25 1.17
CA ASN A 106 -1.52 -3.49 1.29
C ASN A 106 -0.44 -3.55 0.22
N VAL A 107 0.74 -4.02 0.62
CA VAL A 107 1.89 -4.18 -0.27
C VAL A 107 2.36 -5.61 -0.16
N SER A 108 2.40 -6.29 -1.31
CA SER A 108 3.04 -7.58 -1.46
C SER A 108 4.21 -7.47 -2.41
N SER A 109 5.26 -8.23 -2.15
CA SER A 109 6.46 -8.23 -2.99
C SER A 109 7.11 -9.60 -3.05
N PHE A 110 7.87 -9.82 -4.12
CA PHE A 110 8.65 -11.03 -4.34
C PHE A 110 9.78 -10.72 -5.34
N THR A 111 10.79 -11.57 -5.37
CA THR A 111 11.87 -11.51 -6.35
C THR A 111 11.77 -12.67 -7.33
N LYS A 112 12.32 -12.48 -8.52
CA LYS A 112 12.58 -13.56 -9.47
C LYS A 112 14.07 -13.87 -9.43
N LYS A 113 14.40 -15.15 -9.27
CA LYS A 113 15.77 -15.64 -9.31
C LYS A 113 16.25 -15.78 -10.75
N ILE A 114 17.55 -15.99 -10.93
CA ILE A 114 18.19 -16.15 -12.25
C ILE A 114 17.61 -17.33 -13.02
N ASP A 115 17.19 -18.39 -12.32
CA ASP A 115 16.54 -19.57 -12.91
C ASP A 115 15.05 -19.35 -13.26
N GLY A 116 14.53 -18.13 -13.06
CA GLY A 116 13.13 -17.78 -13.28
C GLY A 116 12.18 -18.17 -12.14
N SER A 117 12.67 -18.89 -11.12
CA SER A 117 11.84 -19.24 -9.96
C SER A 117 11.52 -18.01 -9.11
N LEU A 118 10.34 -18.03 -8.50
CA LEU A 118 9.88 -16.95 -7.63
C LEU A 118 10.33 -17.18 -6.18
N SER A 119 10.68 -16.10 -5.48
CA SER A 119 10.88 -16.15 -4.03
C SER A 119 9.56 -16.34 -3.30
N SER A 120 9.62 -16.73 -2.02
CA SER A 120 8.47 -16.61 -1.13
C SER A 120 7.96 -15.17 -1.08
N PRO A 121 6.62 -14.96 -1.06
CA PRO A 121 6.05 -13.62 -1.02
C PRO A 121 6.26 -12.97 0.35
N SER A 122 6.51 -11.66 0.32
CA SER A 122 6.47 -10.78 1.48
C SER A 122 5.17 -9.99 1.45
N THR A 123 4.49 -9.86 2.59
CA THR A 123 3.30 -8.99 2.71
C THR A 123 3.41 -8.08 3.93
N ASN A 124 3.04 -6.82 3.77
CA ASN A 124 3.11 -5.84 4.85
C ASN A 124 2.19 -6.21 6.04
N LYS A 125 2.65 -5.93 7.25
CA LYS A 125 1.94 -6.12 8.52
C LYS A 125 1.75 -4.76 9.20
N GLY A 126 1.01 -3.89 8.51
CA GLY A 126 0.82 -2.48 8.89
C GLY A 126 1.38 -1.53 7.84
N MET A 127 0.94 -0.28 7.88
CA MET A 127 1.36 0.75 6.95
C MET A 127 1.34 2.10 7.65
N TYR A 128 2.46 2.82 7.60
CA TYR A 128 2.54 4.22 7.95
C TYR A 128 2.80 5.02 6.68
N VAL A 129 2.05 6.10 6.48
CA VAL A 129 2.15 6.96 5.30
C VAL A 129 2.38 8.38 5.79
N GLU A 130 3.33 9.06 5.17
CA GLU A 130 3.60 10.47 5.41
C GLU A 130 3.98 11.17 4.10
N HIS A 131 3.91 12.49 4.08
CA HIS A 131 4.50 13.26 2.99
C HIS A 131 6.02 13.31 3.13
N THR A 132 6.72 13.41 2.01
CA THR A 132 8.14 13.79 2.03
C THR A 132 8.33 15.19 2.62
N GLN A 133 9.54 15.51 3.08
CA GLN A 133 9.83 16.80 3.72
C GLN A 133 9.50 18.02 2.83
N ASP A 134 9.63 17.86 1.51
CA ASP A 134 9.28 18.86 0.50
C ASP A 134 7.76 18.91 0.17
N GLY A 135 6.96 18.01 0.73
CA GLY A 135 5.53 17.89 0.50
C GLY A 135 5.11 17.33 -0.86
N GLN A 136 6.06 17.01 -1.76
CA GLN A 136 5.76 16.68 -3.16
C GLN A 136 5.39 15.21 -3.38
N HIS A 137 5.81 14.34 -2.46
CA HIS A 137 5.72 12.88 -2.61
C HIS A 137 5.27 12.24 -1.29
N TYR A 138 5.18 10.92 -1.27
CA TYR A 138 4.78 10.15 -0.09
C TYR A 138 5.87 9.15 0.30
N ASN A 139 6.10 8.96 1.59
CA ASN A 139 6.83 7.81 2.12
C ASN A 139 5.81 6.77 2.59
N LEU A 140 5.98 5.54 2.14
CA LEU A 140 5.30 4.34 2.60
C LEU A 140 6.29 3.56 3.48
N ILE A 141 6.02 3.53 4.78
CA ILE A 141 6.89 2.90 5.78
C ILE A 141 6.13 1.75 6.40
N TYR A 142 6.66 0.54 6.29
CA TYR A 142 5.96 -0.64 6.79
C TYR A 142 6.90 -1.77 7.15
N ASN A 143 6.47 -2.54 8.15
CA ASN A 143 7.02 -3.86 8.40
C ASN A 143 6.34 -4.88 7.51
N TYR A 144 7.05 -5.94 7.15
CA TYR A 144 6.50 -7.08 6.44
C TYR A 144 6.87 -8.39 7.12
N LEU A 145 6.14 -9.44 6.77
CA LEU A 145 6.51 -10.81 7.03
C LEU A 145 6.72 -11.49 5.66
N ASN A 146 7.87 -12.13 5.52
CA ASN A 146 8.10 -13.11 4.49
C ASN A 146 7.93 -14.50 5.12
N GLU A 147 7.03 -15.32 4.57
CA GLU A 147 6.67 -16.62 5.14
C GLU A 147 7.77 -17.69 4.95
N GLY A 148 8.88 -17.35 4.30
CA GLY A 148 9.91 -18.32 3.98
C GLY A 148 9.47 -19.33 2.92
N SER A 149 10.32 -20.31 2.67
CA SER A 149 10.03 -21.48 1.84
C SER A 149 10.88 -22.65 2.33
N SER A 150 10.22 -23.72 2.79
CA SER A 150 10.89 -24.96 3.18
C SER A 150 11.60 -25.61 1.99
N GLU A 151 10.97 -25.62 0.82
CA GLU A 151 11.53 -26.15 -0.43
C GLU A 151 12.83 -25.43 -0.84
N GLN A 152 12.92 -24.12 -0.57
CA GLN A 152 14.09 -23.31 -0.89
C GLN A 152 15.08 -23.17 0.28
N GLY A 153 14.85 -23.84 1.41
CA GLY A 153 15.69 -23.72 2.61
C GLY A 153 15.73 -22.29 3.18
N PHE A 154 14.65 -21.53 3.04
CA PHE A 154 14.60 -20.11 3.30
C PHE A 154 13.68 -19.81 4.49
N PRO A 155 14.22 -19.46 5.67
CA PRO A 155 13.39 -19.30 6.86
C PRO A 155 12.49 -18.04 6.78
N PRO A 156 11.31 -18.08 7.43
CA PRO A 156 10.50 -16.89 7.62
C PRO A 156 11.28 -15.79 8.32
N HIS A 157 11.02 -14.54 7.96
CA HIS A 157 11.68 -13.38 8.58
C HIS A 157 10.84 -12.12 8.43
N HIS A 158 11.12 -11.16 9.30
CA HIS A 158 10.56 -9.82 9.23
C HIS A 158 11.54 -8.86 8.57
N GLY A 159 11.00 -7.80 8.00
CA GLY A 159 11.78 -6.65 7.60
C GLY A 159 10.95 -5.39 7.64
N THR A 160 11.63 -4.28 7.49
CA THR A 160 11.04 -2.95 7.33
C THR A 160 11.44 -2.43 5.96
N GLU A 161 10.49 -1.83 5.27
CA GLU A 161 10.75 -1.08 4.05
C GLU A 161 10.38 0.39 4.25
N VAL A 162 11.19 1.27 3.67
CA VAL A 162 10.96 2.71 3.58
C VAL A 162 10.96 3.04 2.10
N VAL A 163 9.76 3.24 1.54
CA VAL A 163 9.55 3.38 0.11
C VAL A 163 8.96 4.74 -0.22
N LYS A 164 9.69 5.56 -0.97
CA LYS A 164 9.20 6.81 -1.53
C LYS A 164 8.38 6.52 -2.79
N PHE A 165 7.10 6.89 -2.77
CA PHE A 165 6.21 6.91 -3.92
C PHE A 165 6.33 8.25 -4.63
N ILE A 166 6.61 8.20 -5.92
CA ILE A 166 6.80 9.38 -6.76
C ILE A 166 5.83 9.29 -7.93
N LYS A 167 5.07 10.36 -8.12
CA LYS A 167 4.11 10.53 -9.20
C LYS A 167 4.47 11.76 -10.01
N ASP A 168 4.58 11.58 -11.33
CA ASP A 168 4.87 12.64 -12.28
C ASP A 168 3.90 12.52 -13.46
N GLY A 169 2.85 13.34 -13.44
CA GLY A 169 1.69 13.18 -14.30
C GLY A 169 1.02 11.80 -14.10
N ASP A 170 0.96 11.04 -15.18
CA ASP A 170 0.41 9.67 -15.19
C ASP A 170 1.46 8.60 -14.83
N ASN A 171 2.74 8.97 -14.72
CA ASN A 171 3.80 8.04 -14.37
C ASN A 171 3.87 7.86 -12.85
N LYS A 172 4.00 6.61 -12.40
CA LYS A 172 4.22 6.25 -10.99
C LYS A 172 5.50 5.43 -10.87
N ARG A 173 6.29 5.71 -9.83
CA ARG A 173 7.51 4.96 -9.51
C ARG A 173 7.70 4.83 -8.00
N LEU A 174 8.40 3.78 -7.60
CA LEU A 174 8.82 3.55 -6.22
C LEU A 174 10.35 3.62 -6.15
N SER A 175 10.86 4.09 -5.04
CA SER A 175 12.29 4.11 -4.71
C SER A 175 12.46 3.95 -3.20
N GLY A 176 13.64 3.59 -2.73
CA GLY A 176 13.92 3.47 -1.31
C GLY A 176 14.64 2.18 -1.00
N GLY A 177 14.43 1.62 0.19
CA GLY A 177 15.15 0.43 0.60
C GLY A 177 14.48 -0.34 1.72
N TYR A 178 15.19 -1.38 2.15
CA TYR A 178 14.73 -2.31 3.16
C TYR A 178 15.88 -2.76 4.07
N TYR A 179 15.51 -3.25 5.24
CA TYR A 179 16.39 -3.98 6.15
C TYR A 179 15.59 -5.07 6.88
N THR A 180 16.25 -6.15 7.26
CA THR A 180 15.60 -7.32 7.87
C THR A 180 16.06 -7.59 9.28
N ASN A 181 15.35 -8.47 9.99
CA ASN A 181 15.75 -8.98 11.29
C ASN A 181 16.45 -10.35 11.20
N ARG A 182 17.01 -10.71 10.04
CA ARG A 182 17.63 -12.02 9.86
C ARG A 182 18.82 -12.22 10.79
N SER A 183 18.97 -13.47 11.22
CA SER A 183 20.06 -13.96 12.06
C SER A 183 20.86 -15.00 11.28
N PRO A 184 22.21 -15.08 11.41
CA PRO A 184 23.05 -14.22 12.25
C PRO A 184 23.30 -12.82 11.70
N PHE A 185 23.16 -12.61 10.38
CA PHE A 185 23.45 -11.34 9.75
C PHE A 185 22.20 -10.73 9.11
N GLN A 186 22.01 -9.44 9.38
CA GLN A 186 20.96 -8.64 8.75
C GLN A 186 21.21 -8.54 7.24
N THR A 187 20.13 -8.66 6.47
CA THR A 187 20.13 -8.26 5.04
C THR A 187 19.54 -6.86 4.93
N LYS A 188 20.10 -6.06 4.02
CA LYS A 188 19.60 -4.74 3.66
C LYS A 188 19.75 -4.50 2.17
N GLY A 189 19.07 -3.51 1.63
CA GLY A 189 19.19 -3.20 0.22
C GLY A 189 18.32 -2.05 -0.23
N GLU A 190 18.37 -1.79 -1.52
CA GLU A 190 17.70 -0.69 -2.17
C GLU A 190 16.92 -1.14 -3.41
N PHE A 191 15.83 -0.43 -3.68
CA PHE A 191 14.99 -0.63 -4.85
C PHE A 191 15.43 0.30 -5.96
N LYS A 192 15.82 -0.29 -7.08
CA LYS A 192 16.26 0.44 -8.27
C LYS A 192 15.23 0.30 -9.39
N ASP A 193 14.85 1.43 -9.98
CA ASP A 193 13.99 1.49 -11.15
C ASP A 193 12.63 0.77 -11.01
N LEU A 194 12.00 0.77 -9.82
CA LEU A 194 10.65 0.22 -9.64
C LEU A 194 9.62 1.12 -10.34
N LYS A 195 9.29 0.80 -11.59
CA LYS A 195 8.35 1.54 -12.44
C LYS A 195 7.00 0.87 -12.43
N TRP A 196 5.93 1.67 -12.48
CA TRP A 196 4.58 1.15 -12.65
C TRP A 196 4.42 0.52 -14.04
N VAL A 197 3.90 -0.70 -14.08
CA VAL A 197 3.73 -1.48 -15.32
C VAL A 197 2.24 -1.68 -15.63
N SER A 198 1.40 -1.92 -14.61
CA SER A 198 -0.02 -2.16 -14.85
C SER A 198 -0.91 -1.98 -13.61
N ASN A 199 -2.22 -1.94 -13.85
CA ASN A 199 -3.25 -2.06 -12.81
C ASN A 199 -3.53 -3.52 -12.38
N ASN A 200 -2.81 -4.51 -12.94
CA ASN A 200 -3.03 -5.91 -12.58
C ASN A 200 -2.53 -6.15 -11.15
N LYS A 201 -3.46 -6.45 -10.25
CA LYS A 201 -3.20 -6.75 -8.84
C LYS A 201 -3.21 -8.25 -8.54
N LYS A 202 -3.33 -9.13 -9.56
CA LYS A 202 -3.24 -10.58 -9.36
C LYS A 202 -1.85 -10.93 -8.86
N HIS A 203 -1.81 -11.79 -7.84
CA HIS A 203 -0.58 -12.38 -7.37
C HIS A 203 -0.17 -13.50 -8.34
N ASP A 204 1.13 -13.64 -8.57
CA ASP A 204 1.70 -14.69 -9.43
C ASP A 204 1.86 -16.03 -8.68
N PHE A 205 1.21 -16.16 -7.51
CA PHE A 205 1.21 -17.32 -6.61
C PHE A 205 -0.22 -17.72 -6.27
#